data_AF-A0A9W6BHC4-F1
#
_entry.id   AF-A0A9W6BHC4-F1
#
_cell.length_a   1.000
_cell.length_b   1.000
_cell.length_c   1.000
_cell.angle_alpha   90.00
_cell.angle_beta   90.00
_cell.angle_gamma   90.00
#
_symmetry.space_group_name_H-M   'P 1'
#
loop_
_entity.id
_entity.type
_entity.pdbx_description
1 polymer ?
#
loop_
_entity_poly.entity_id
_entity_poly.type
_entity_poly.pdbx_seq_one_letter_code
_entity_poly.pdbx_strand_id
1 'polypeptide(L)'
;MHRASHVCVRAGGVGAAAPPSSVIAVANRDVEGSVVVDADEENSYQPTATGCRDQCLNTTGCNIWVWCGAVSGCANAGSYNRDVWRYQQCWLKYDTPPRPGSRGKFPRAKNLPDQPTGWMSGTTVQNVTDAAPFPQQAYGCNCQSNYTYDNYRFLGVCARLQDYGSACMVDSTCRNAPSTGTPASCASLQPCTVLLDTDLQEQGILVAGDRNSADSAEDCCDQCASIKGCNSWTWCSDSAGCDGERFRFRQCWLKQADPTNLQPKKGYGGSPGWISGVRMAWLPA
;
A
#
# COMPACT_ATOMS: atom_id res chain seq x y z
N MET A 1 -42.14 -8.88 -45.86
CA MET A 1 -40.77 -8.34 -45.74
C MET A 1 -40.73 -7.33 -44.60
N HIS A 2 -40.41 -7.77 -43.37
CA HIS A 2 -40.08 -6.85 -42.27
C HIS A 2 -38.79 -7.35 -41.61
N ARG A 3 -37.71 -6.61 -41.79
CA ARG A 3 -36.42 -6.83 -41.12
C ARG A 3 -36.49 -6.20 -39.74
N ALA A 4 -36.35 -7.01 -38.70
CA ALA A 4 -36.00 -6.52 -37.38
C ALA A 4 -34.50 -6.21 -37.35
N SER A 5 -34.15 -4.94 -37.15
CA SER A 5 -32.77 -4.55 -36.84
C SER A 5 -32.53 -4.76 -35.35
N HIS A 6 -31.76 -5.80 -35.01
CA HIS A 6 -31.15 -5.93 -33.69
C HIS A 6 -30.03 -4.90 -33.55
N VAL A 7 -30.22 -3.92 -32.67
CA VAL A 7 -29.16 -3.05 -32.18
C VAL A 7 -28.36 -3.83 -31.14
N CYS A 8 -27.15 -4.25 -31.47
CA CYS A 8 -26.17 -4.68 -30.48
C CYS A 8 -25.74 -3.47 -29.66
N VAL A 9 -26.27 -3.33 -28.44
CA VAL A 9 -25.70 -2.45 -27.42
C VAL A 9 -24.38 -3.09 -26.97
N ARG A 10 -23.26 -2.46 -27.31
CA ARG A 10 -21.96 -2.77 -26.68
C ARG A 10 -22.08 -2.47 -25.19
N ALA A 11 -22.01 -3.51 -24.36
CA ALA A 11 -21.69 -3.35 -22.95
C ALA A 11 -20.26 -2.79 -22.85
N GLY A 12 -20.14 -1.48 -22.63
CA GLY A 12 -18.89 -0.87 -22.22
C GLY A 12 -18.54 -1.41 -20.84
N GLY A 13 -17.46 -2.17 -20.74
CA GLY A 13 -16.86 -2.51 -19.46
C GLY A 13 -16.51 -1.22 -18.74
N VAL A 14 -17.20 -0.95 -17.64
CA VAL A 14 -16.89 0.17 -16.76
C VAL A 14 -15.58 -0.20 -16.07
N GLY A 15 -14.47 0.30 -16.59
CA GLY A 15 -13.20 0.20 -15.88
C GLY A 15 -13.35 0.86 -14.51
N ALA A 16 -12.85 0.21 -13.46
CA ALA A 16 -12.75 0.78 -12.13
C ALA A 16 -12.16 2.18 -12.19
N ALA A 17 -12.82 3.17 -11.59
CA ALA A 17 -12.23 4.50 -11.47
C ALA A 17 -10.96 4.40 -10.62
N ALA A 18 -9.86 5.01 -11.07
CA ALA A 18 -8.62 5.06 -10.30
C ALA A 18 -8.87 5.76 -8.94
N PRO A 19 -8.22 5.30 -7.85
CA PRO A 19 -8.30 5.98 -6.56
C PRO A 19 -7.77 7.42 -6.66
N PRO A 20 -8.38 8.37 -5.93
CA PRO A 20 -7.81 9.71 -5.78
C PRO A 20 -6.38 9.66 -5.21
N SER A 21 -5.47 10.52 -5.67
CA SER A 21 -4.09 10.53 -5.17
C SER A 21 -4.00 10.76 -3.65
N SER A 22 -4.94 11.52 -3.09
CA SER A 22 -5.01 11.81 -1.65
C SER A 22 -5.40 10.61 -0.78
N VAL A 23 -5.92 9.52 -1.35
CA VAL A 23 -6.19 8.30 -0.60
C VAL A 23 -5.04 7.30 -0.70
N ILE A 24 -4.01 7.59 -1.48
CA ILE A 24 -2.85 6.71 -1.65
C ILE A 24 -1.77 7.13 -0.64
N ALA A 25 -1.20 6.14 0.05
CA ALA A 25 -0.03 6.31 0.90
C ALA A 25 0.88 5.08 0.78
N VAL A 26 2.03 5.13 1.46
CA VAL A 26 2.98 4.02 1.49
C VAL A 26 3.21 3.60 2.93
N ALA A 27 2.90 2.34 3.24
CA ALA A 27 3.27 1.70 4.49
C ALA A 27 4.76 1.37 4.50
N ASN A 28 5.33 1.31 5.70
CA ASN A 28 6.74 1.09 5.95
C ASN A 28 7.67 2.16 5.35
N ARG A 29 7.28 3.44 5.44
CA ARG A 29 8.08 4.52 4.86
C ARG A 29 8.11 5.75 5.75
N ASP A 30 9.31 6.05 6.25
CA ASP A 30 9.67 7.39 6.70
C ASP A 30 10.24 8.18 5.50
N VAL A 31 9.95 9.47 5.48
CA VAL A 31 10.28 10.35 4.35
C VAL A 31 11.07 11.55 4.81
N GLU A 32 12.00 11.95 3.96
CA GLU A 32 12.78 13.18 4.12
C GLU A 32 11.89 14.42 3.95
N GLY A 33 12.38 15.55 4.43
CA GLY A 33 11.73 16.85 4.32
C GLY A 33 12.06 17.74 5.52
N SER A 34 11.93 19.04 5.35
CA SER A 34 11.98 19.97 6.47
C SER A 34 10.73 19.78 7.33
N VAL A 35 10.90 19.70 8.64
CA VAL A 35 9.80 19.58 9.60
C VAL A 35 8.99 20.87 9.61
N VAL A 36 7.68 20.74 9.42
CA VAL A 36 6.68 21.83 9.52
C VAL A 36 5.97 21.75 10.88
N VAL A 37 5.65 20.52 11.32
CA VAL A 37 5.19 20.23 12.68
C VAL A 37 6.03 19.08 13.21
N ASP A 38 6.75 19.37 14.29
CA ASP A 38 7.49 18.38 15.05
C ASP A 38 6.52 17.65 15.99
N ALA A 39 6.35 16.34 15.81
CA ALA A 39 5.33 15.62 16.57
C ALA A 39 5.72 15.44 18.04
N ASP A 40 7.02 15.42 18.35
CA ASP A 40 7.53 15.29 19.71
C ASP A 40 7.33 16.61 20.47
N GLU A 41 7.68 17.75 19.85
CA GLU A 41 7.56 19.07 20.49
C GLU A 41 6.10 19.53 20.61
N GLU A 42 5.31 19.34 19.56
CA GLU A 42 3.93 19.85 19.48
C GLU A 42 2.89 18.85 19.99
N ASN A 43 3.30 17.65 20.44
CA ASN A 43 2.40 16.56 20.80
C ASN A 43 1.35 16.29 19.70
N SER A 44 1.80 16.21 18.44
CA SER A 44 0.93 16.00 17.29
C SER A 44 0.60 14.52 17.12
N TYR A 45 -0.58 14.11 17.58
CA TYR A 45 -1.08 12.73 17.47
C TYR A 45 -2.37 12.67 16.68
N GLN A 46 -2.48 11.67 15.80
CA GLN A 46 -3.68 11.41 15.01
C GLN A 46 -4.09 9.95 15.15
N PRO A 47 -5.40 9.66 15.35
CA PRO A 47 -5.88 8.30 15.53
C PRO A 47 -5.74 7.45 14.26
N THR A 48 -5.68 8.09 13.09
CA THR A 48 -5.59 7.45 11.78
C THR A 48 -4.60 8.16 10.87
N ALA A 49 -4.07 7.43 9.88
CA ALA A 49 -3.26 8.00 8.81
C ALA A 49 -4.02 9.10 8.04
N THR A 50 -5.31 8.92 7.81
CA THR A 50 -6.19 9.92 7.19
C THR A 50 -6.23 11.21 8.01
N GLY A 51 -6.37 11.12 9.33
CA GLY A 51 -6.31 12.29 10.21
C GLY A 51 -4.99 13.06 10.06
N CYS A 52 -3.87 12.34 9.94
CA CYS A 52 -2.56 12.96 9.70
C CYS A 52 -2.44 13.61 8.32
N ARG A 53 -2.95 12.96 7.26
CA ARG A 53 -3.07 13.56 5.93
C ARG A 53 -3.90 14.84 5.96
N ASP A 54 -5.06 14.80 6.61
CA ASP A 54 -6.00 15.92 6.66
C ASP A 54 -5.42 17.08 7.47
N GLN A 55 -4.67 16.79 8.53
CA GLN A 55 -3.89 17.80 9.24
C GLN A 55 -2.84 18.45 8.32
N CYS A 56 -2.14 17.67 7.49
CA CYS A 56 -1.22 18.21 6.49
C CYS A 56 -1.92 19.11 5.47
N LEU A 57 -3.07 18.68 4.92
CA LEU A 57 -3.86 19.48 3.98
C LEU A 57 -4.29 20.83 4.57
N ASN A 58 -4.51 20.88 5.88
CA ASN A 58 -4.91 22.08 6.61
C ASN A 58 -3.73 22.88 7.20
N THR A 59 -2.49 22.43 7.00
CA THR A 59 -1.29 23.09 7.55
C THR A 59 -0.52 23.79 6.45
N THR A 60 -0.44 25.12 6.54
CA THR A 60 0.33 25.94 5.59
C THR A 60 1.78 25.45 5.51
N GLY A 61 2.23 25.15 4.29
CA GLY A 61 3.59 24.68 4.05
C GLY A 61 3.76 23.16 4.20
N CYS A 62 2.76 22.39 4.61
CA CYS A 62 2.85 20.94 4.59
C CYS A 62 2.56 20.38 3.20
N ASN A 63 3.41 19.47 2.71
CA ASN A 63 3.11 18.70 1.50
C ASN A 63 3.47 17.20 1.59
N ILE A 64 4.00 16.79 2.74
CA ILE A 64 4.35 15.42 3.08
C ILE A 64 3.92 15.18 4.52
N TRP A 65 3.35 14.02 4.80
CA TRP A 65 2.99 13.61 6.15
C TRP A 65 3.55 12.23 6.47
N VAL A 66 3.87 12.00 7.74
CA VAL A 66 4.34 10.72 8.27
C VAL A 66 3.58 10.39 9.53
N TRP A 67 2.99 9.20 9.58
CA TRP A 67 2.13 8.75 10.66
C TRP A 67 2.57 7.39 11.18
N CYS A 68 2.63 7.22 12.51
CA CYS A 68 2.96 5.93 13.11
C CYS A 68 1.71 5.10 13.39
N GLY A 69 1.53 4.01 12.64
CA GLY A 69 0.40 3.10 12.83
C GLY A 69 0.69 1.88 13.68
N ALA A 70 1.96 1.59 13.95
CA ALA A 70 2.37 0.42 14.71
C ALA A 70 2.12 0.60 16.21
N VAL A 71 1.31 -0.27 16.81
CA VAL A 71 1.02 -0.21 18.26
C VAL A 71 2.26 -0.52 19.09
N SER A 72 3.20 -1.29 18.54
CA SER A 72 4.54 -1.47 19.11
C SER A 72 5.47 -0.27 18.94
N GLY A 73 4.97 0.83 18.36
CA GLY A 73 5.75 2.03 18.07
C GLY A 73 6.45 1.98 16.72
N CYS A 74 7.09 3.09 16.35
CA CYS A 74 7.77 3.21 15.07
C CYS A 74 9.28 3.38 15.24
N ALA A 75 10.02 2.87 14.25
CA ALA A 75 11.48 2.86 14.31
C ALA A 75 12.08 4.17 13.80
N ASN A 76 13.24 4.54 14.36
CA ASN A 76 14.05 5.61 13.77
C ASN A 76 14.65 5.17 12.43
N ALA A 77 14.88 6.11 11.52
CA ALA A 77 15.62 5.83 10.28
C ALA A 77 16.99 5.18 10.59
N GLY A 78 17.28 4.05 9.95
CA GLY A 78 18.49 3.26 10.20
C GLY A 78 18.49 2.41 11.48
N SER A 79 17.39 2.38 12.24
CA SER A 79 17.23 1.56 13.45
C SER A 79 16.12 0.52 13.26
N TYR A 80 16.29 -0.66 13.84
CA TYR A 80 15.23 -1.67 13.93
C TYR A 80 14.46 -1.60 15.25
N ASN A 81 14.91 -0.76 16.20
CA ASN A 81 14.25 -0.57 17.47
C ASN A 81 13.05 0.37 17.30
N ARG A 82 11.86 -0.15 17.61
CA ARG A 82 10.59 0.59 17.63
C ARG A 82 10.43 1.31 18.97
N ASP A 83 9.97 2.55 18.91
CA ASP A 83 9.68 3.37 20.08
C ASP A 83 8.17 3.52 20.26
N VAL A 84 7.63 2.90 21.31
CA VAL A 84 6.19 2.85 21.62
C VAL A 84 5.57 4.24 21.82
N TRP A 85 6.36 5.23 22.24
CA TRP A 85 5.88 6.61 22.40
C TRP A 85 5.51 7.28 21.08
N ARG A 86 5.98 6.72 19.98
CA ARG A 86 5.69 7.24 18.64
C ARG A 86 4.36 6.79 18.10
N TYR A 87 3.70 5.81 18.71
CA TYR A 87 2.40 5.35 18.26
C TYR A 87 1.43 6.54 18.10
N GLN A 88 0.78 6.61 16.93
CA GLN A 88 -0.11 7.70 16.51
C GLN A 88 0.53 9.06 16.27
N GLN A 89 1.85 9.23 16.43
CA GLN A 89 2.49 10.50 16.08
C GLN A 89 2.27 10.85 14.61
N CYS A 90 1.99 12.12 14.36
CA CYS A 90 1.80 12.70 13.06
C CYS A 90 2.81 13.83 12.83
N TRP A 91 3.80 13.54 12.00
CA TRP A 91 4.82 14.48 11.56
C TRP A 91 4.40 15.14 10.25
N LEU A 92 4.41 16.46 10.23
CA LEU A 92 4.11 17.23 9.03
C LEU A 92 5.41 17.79 8.47
N LYS A 93 5.61 17.59 7.18
CA LYS A 93 6.88 17.91 6.51
C LYS A 93 6.63 18.66 5.21
N TYR A 94 7.68 19.33 4.76
CA TYR A 94 7.77 19.96 3.47
C TYR A 94 8.99 19.44 2.72
N ASP A 95 8.82 19.13 1.44
CA ASP A 95 9.92 18.93 0.51
C ASP A 95 9.57 19.51 -0.86
N THR A 96 10.57 19.80 -1.69
CA THR A 96 10.31 20.36 -3.02
C THR A 96 10.09 19.23 -4.04
N PRO A 97 8.92 19.16 -4.69
CA PRO A 97 8.68 18.16 -5.73
C PRO A 97 9.67 18.33 -6.90
N PRO A 98 10.08 17.23 -7.55
CA PRO A 98 10.91 17.30 -8.75
C PRO A 98 10.19 18.10 -9.84
N ARG A 99 10.96 18.85 -10.63
CA ARG A 99 10.41 19.53 -11.80
C ARG A 99 9.82 18.47 -12.76
N PRO A 100 8.71 18.78 -13.46
CA PRO A 100 8.19 17.88 -14.48
C PRO A 100 9.29 17.44 -15.45
N GLY A 101 9.46 16.12 -15.63
CA GLY A 101 10.49 15.53 -16.48
C GLY A 101 11.88 15.40 -15.85
N SER A 102 12.10 15.83 -14.61
CA SER A 102 13.38 15.58 -13.91
C SER A 102 13.42 14.19 -13.28
N ARG A 103 14.63 13.60 -13.25
CA ARG A 103 14.89 12.32 -12.57
C ARG A 103 15.06 12.59 -11.07
N GLY A 104 13.96 12.67 -10.33
CA GLY A 104 13.96 12.79 -8.86
C GLY A 104 12.90 11.91 -8.24
N LYS A 105 13.22 11.26 -7.11
CA LYS A 105 12.23 10.53 -6.30
C LYS A 105 11.52 11.51 -5.39
N PHE A 106 10.20 11.43 -5.31
CA PHE A 106 9.40 12.22 -4.39
C PHE A 106 8.12 11.46 -4.02
N PRO A 107 7.77 11.38 -2.73
CA PRO A 107 8.59 11.74 -1.57
C PRO A 107 9.92 10.96 -1.51
N ARG A 108 10.96 11.55 -0.93
CA ARG A 108 12.27 10.88 -0.74
C ARG A 108 12.20 10.02 0.51
N ALA A 109 12.50 8.72 0.39
CA ALA A 109 12.55 7.84 1.55
C ALA A 109 13.78 8.16 2.42
N LYS A 110 13.58 8.18 3.74
CA LYS A 110 14.62 8.36 4.76
C LYS A 110 15.12 7.03 5.31
N ASN A 111 14.25 6.02 5.39
CA ASN A 111 14.60 4.66 5.79
C ASN A 111 15.13 3.82 4.61
N LEU A 112 15.80 2.71 4.92
CA LEU A 112 16.20 1.73 3.90
C LEU A 112 14.94 1.08 3.28
N PRO A 113 14.97 0.66 2.00
CA PRO A 113 13.82 0.09 1.31
C PRO A 113 13.18 -1.13 1.99
N ASP A 114 13.97 -1.89 2.75
CA ASP A 114 13.61 -3.13 3.43
C ASP A 114 13.57 -3.01 4.96
N GLN A 115 13.78 -1.81 5.50
CA GLN A 115 13.73 -1.59 6.95
C GLN A 115 12.26 -1.51 7.39
N PRO A 116 11.77 -2.40 8.27
CA PRO A 116 10.45 -2.27 8.88
C PRO A 116 10.46 -1.10 9.87
N THR A 117 9.48 -0.22 9.73
CA THR A 117 9.45 1.03 10.48
C THR A 117 8.16 1.24 11.23
N GLY A 118 7.04 0.64 10.79
CA GLY A 118 5.70 0.98 11.29
C GLY A 118 5.21 2.36 10.84
N TRP A 119 6.04 3.16 10.18
CA TRP A 119 5.67 4.46 9.62
C TRP A 119 4.86 4.28 8.34
N MET A 120 3.91 5.17 8.15
CA MET A 120 3.19 5.36 6.90
C MET A 120 3.37 6.79 6.46
N SER A 121 3.55 7.03 5.17
CA SER A 121 3.67 8.40 4.65
C SER A 121 2.96 8.58 3.35
N GLY A 122 2.52 9.81 3.13
CA GLY A 122 1.86 10.25 1.90
C GLY A 122 2.31 11.64 1.48
N THR A 123 1.91 12.06 0.29
CA THR A 123 2.02 13.45 -0.18
C THR A 123 0.64 14.04 -0.48
N THR A 124 0.52 15.36 -0.29
CA THR A 124 -0.66 16.14 -0.71
C THR A 124 -0.46 16.82 -2.06
N VAL A 125 0.73 16.67 -2.68
CA VAL A 125 1.04 17.28 -3.97
C VAL A 125 0.21 16.60 -5.07
N GLN A 126 -0.54 17.42 -5.81
CA GLN A 126 -1.33 16.94 -6.94
C GLN A 126 -0.41 16.45 -8.07
N ASN A 127 -0.87 15.45 -8.81
CA ASN A 127 -0.17 14.88 -9.97
C ASN A 127 1.19 14.22 -9.64
N VAL A 128 1.45 13.93 -8.36
CA VAL A 128 2.53 13.02 -7.96
C VAL A 128 1.90 11.68 -7.60
N THR A 129 2.33 10.63 -8.31
CA THR A 129 1.98 9.26 -7.94
C THR A 129 2.82 8.85 -6.76
N ASP A 130 2.24 8.89 -5.56
CA ASP A 130 2.88 8.41 -4.34
C ASP A 130 2.77 6.89 -4.25
N ALA A 131 3.61 6.21 -5.03
CA ALA A 131 3.71 4.76 -5.00
C ALA A 131 4.86 4.34 -4.08
N ALA A 132 4.69 3.16 -3.47
CA ALA A 132 5.81 2.48 -2.84
C ALA A 132 7.00 2.45 -3.83
N PRO A 133 8.20 2.84 -3.41
CA PRO A 133 9.34 2.82 -4.30
C PRO A 133 9.51 1.40 -4.85
N PHE A 134 9.84 1.29 -6.15
CA PHE A 134 10.26 0.01 -6.69
C PHE A 134 11.38 -0.54 -5.80
N PRO A 135 11.31 -1.82 -5.41
CA PRO A 135 12.38 -2.41 -4.63
C PRO A 135 13.70 -2.24 -5.38
N GLN A 136 14.67 -1.65 -4.70
CA GLN A 136 16.01 -1.44 -5.26
C GLN A 136 16.80 -2.75 -5.32
N GLN A 137 16.35 -3.78 -4.58
CA GLN A 137 16.89 -5.13 -4.64
C GLN A 137 16.14 -5.92 -5.72
N ALA A 138 16.90 -6.49 -6.64
CA ALA A 138 16.36 -7.39 -7.64
C ALA A 138 15.92 -8.70 -6.98
N TYR A 139 14.65 -9.03 -7.12
CA TYR A 139 14.09 -10.28 -6.63
C TYR A 139 14.20 -11.37 -7.67
N GLY A 140 14.73 -12.53 -7.28
CA GLY A 140 14.70 -13.70 -8.11
C GLY A 140 13.32 -14.35 -8.15
N CYS A 141 12.49 -13.91 -9.08
CA CYS A 141 11.15 -14.42 -9.28
C CYS A 141 10.85 -14.43 -10.80
N ASN A 142 10.02 -15.35 -11.33
CA ASN A 142 9.71 -15.41 -12.76
C ASN A 142 8.57 -14.42 -13.04
N CYS A 143 8.83 -13.28 -13.72
CA CYS A 143 7.77 -12.30 -14.04
C CYS A 143 6.77 -12.94 -14.97
N GLN A 144 5.54 -13.04 -14.52
CA GLN A 144 4.44 -13.41 -15.38
C GLN A 144 3.43 -12.26 -15.31
N SER A 145 3.31 -11.56 -16.44
CA SER A 145 2.30 -10.51 -16.62
C SER A 145 0.87 -11.03 -16.42
N ASN A 146 0.68 -12.33 -16.55
CA ASN A 146 -0.55 -13.05 -16.28
C ASN A 146 -0.21 -14.47 -15.79
N TYR A 147 -0.10 -14.62 -14.48
CA TYR A 147 0.23 -15.87 -13.81
C TYR A 147 -1.04 -16.53 -13.29
N THR A 148 -1.19 -17.83 -13.49
CA THR A 148 -2.23 -18.61 -12.82
C THR A 148 -1.56 -19.75 -12.04
N TYR A 149 -1.89 -19.88 -10.76
CA TYR A 149 -1.44 -20.99 -9.92
C TYR A 149 -2.56 -21.46 -9.02
N ASP A 150 -2.83 -22.77 -9.04
CA ASP A 150 -3.91 -23.39 -8.25
C ASP A 150 -5.28 -22.70 -8.45
N ASN A 151 -5.59 -22.32 -9.69
CA ASN A 151 -6.77 -21.54 -10.11
C ASN A 151 -6.80 -20.07 -9.66
N TYR A 152 -5.76 -19.55 -9.01
CA TYR A 152 -5.62 -18.13 -8.68
C TYR A 152 -4.91 -17.38 -9.79
N ARG A 153 -5.48 -16.27 -10.25
CA ARG A 153 -4.86 -15.40 -11.25
C ARG A 153 -4.16 -14.22 -10.57
N PHE A 154 -2.95 -13.92 -11.01
CA PHE A 154 -2.14 -12.79 -10.56
C PHE A 154 -1.63 -12.03 -11.78
N LEU A 155 -1.68 -10.71 -11.75
CA LEU A 155 -1.13 -9.85 -12.81
C LEU A 155 0.15 -9.20 -12.27
N GLY A 156 1.26 -9.25 -13.00
CA GLY A 156 2.47 -8.49 -12.66
C GLY A 156 3.12 -8.83 -11.31
N VAL A 157 3.09 -10.10 -10.89
CA VAL A 157 3.69 -10.53 -9.61
C VAL A 157 5.04 -11.22 -9.80
N CYS A 158 5.93 -10.99 -8.83
CA CYS A 158 7.06 -11.88 -8.54
C CYS A 158 6.53 -13.15 -7.86
N ALA A 159 6.34 -14.24 -8.61
CA ALA A 159 5.91 -15.52 -8.07
C ALA A 159 7.10 -16.41 -7.68
N ARG A 160 7.12 -16.89 -6.42
CA ARG A 160 7.98 -17.99 -6.00
C ARG A 160 7.36 -19.29 -6.51
N LEU A 161 7.81 -19.78 -7.65
CA LEU A 161 7.54 -21.15 -8.09
C LEU A 161 8.46 -22.09 -7.30
N GLN A 162 7.90 -23.16 -6.75
CA GLN A 162 8.70 -24.23 -6.16
C GLN A 162 9.63 -24.84 -7.22
N ASP A 163 10.79 -25.30 -6.76
CA ASP A 163 11.84 -26.04 -7.44
C ASP A 163 12.75 -25.26 -8.41
N TYR A 164 14.05 -25.37 -8.11
CA TYR A 164 15.24 -24.99 -8.89
C TYR A 164 14.99 -24.34 -10.27
N GLY A 165 15.09 -23.02 -10.34
CA GLY A 165 15.02 -22.28 -11.58
C GLY A 165 15.65 -20.88 -11.45
N SER A 166 16.29 -20.42 -12.52
CA SER A 166 16.99 -19.14 -12.60
C SER A 166 16.07 -17.96 -12.29
N ALA A 167 16.55 -17.07 -11.43
CA ALA A 167 15.96 -15.79 -11.07
C ALA A 167 16.02 -14.78 -12.25
N CYS A 168 14.90 -14.11 -12.56
CA CYS A 168 14.86 -12.97 -13.48
C CYS A 168 14.75 -11.67 -12.68
N MET A 169 15.59 -10.68 -12.98
CA MET A 169 15.37 -9.30 -12.50
C MET A 169 14.31 -8.66 -13.38
N VAL A 170 13.20 -8.21 -12.82
CA VAL A 170 12.10 -7.59 -13.58
C VAL A 170 11.58 -6.39 -12.83
N ASP A 171 11.31 -5.30 -13.54
CA ASP A 171 10.50 -4.22 -13.00
C ASP A 171 9.05 -4.71 -12.77
N SER A 172 8.28 -4.06 -11.90
CA SER A 172 6.88 -4.46 -11.62
C SER A 172 5.94 -4.30 -12.82
N THR A 173 6.44 -3.79 -13.96
CA THR A 173 5.71 -3.71 -15.23
C THR A 173 6.04 -4.87 -16.17
N CYS A 174 6.94 -5.79 -15.78
CA CYS A 174 7.49 -6.88 -16.60
C CYS A 174 8.03 -6.41 -17.96
N ARG A 175 8.51 -5.17 -18.11
CA ARG A 175 8.89 -4.60 -19.43
C ARG A 175 10.31 -4.91 -19.87
N ASN A 176 11.25 -5.10 -18.94
CA ASN A 176 12.66 -5.30 -19.25
C ASN A 176 13.24 -6.47 -18.43
N ALA A 177 13.49 -7.63 -19.05
CA ALA A 177 14.14 -8.77 -18.41
C ALA A 177 15.65 -8.81 -18.78
N PRO A 178 16.60 -8.64 -17.85
CA PRO A 178 18.01 -8.86 -18.11
C PRO A 178 18.44 -10.31 -17.80
N SER A 179 19.51 -10.72 -18.48
CA SER A 179 20.14 -12.04 -18.42
C SER A 179 20.76 -12.38 -17.04
N THR A 180 20.30 -13.49 -16.48
CA THR A 180 20.94 -14.48 -15.59
C THR A 180 22.15 -14.07 -14.71
N GLY A 181 22.03 -14.28 -13.40
CA GLY A 181 23.15 -14.75 -12.57
C GLY A 181 23.31 -14.16 -11.17
N THR A 182 22.48 -14.56 -10.21
CA THR A 182 22.81 -14.98 -8.81
C THR A 182 21.52 -15.17 -8.00
N PRO A 183 21.44 -16.14 -7.08
CA PRO A 183 20.19 -16.52 -6.41
C PRO A 183 19.99 -15.79 -5.08
N ALA A 184 18.86 -15.10 -4.94
CA ALA A 184 18.30 -14.74 -3.65
C ALA A 184 16.76 -14.82 -3.69
N SER A 185 16.21 -15.58 -2.75
CA SER A 185 14.80 -15.78 -2.48
C SER A 185 14.08 -14.45 -2.18
N CYS A 186 12.85 -14.31 -2.66
CA CYS A 186 11.93 -13.22 -2.33
C CYS A 186 11.54 -13.31 -0.82
N ALA A 187 12.37 -12.75 0.08
CA ALA A 187 12.22 -12.78 1.54
C ALA A 187 12.14 -11.39 2.20
N SER A 188 12.05 -10.29 1.45
CA SER A 188 11.97 -8.95 2.05
C SER A 188 10.65 -8.21 1.84
N LEU A 189 10.25 -7.59 2.94
CA LEU A 189 9.31 -6.49 3.15
C LEU A 189 9.26 -5.58 1.93
N GLN A 190 8.20 -5.69 1.13
CA GLN A 190 7.90 -4.67 0.13
C GLN A 190 7.14 -3.56 0.83
N PRO A 191 7.52 -2.28 0.69
CA PRO A 191 6.65 -1.20 1.11
C PRO A 191 5.32 -1.37 0.36
N CYS A 192 4.24 -1.46 1.13
CA CYS A 192 2.92 -1.69 0.56
C CYS A 192 2.29 -0.35 0.25
N THR A 193 1.90 -0.14 -1.01
CA THR A 193 1.03 0.99 -1.30
C THR A 193 -0.33 0.68 -0.70
N VAL A 194 -0.84 1.64 0.06
CA VAL A 194 -2.08 1.50 0.81
C VAL A 194 -3.09 2.54 0.37
N LEU A 195 -4.35 2.16 0.55
CA LEU A 195 -5.52 2.97 0.30
C LEU A 195 -6.12 3.32 1.66
N LEU A 196 -6.11 4.60 1.97
CA LEU A 196 -6.65 5.17 3.20
C LEU A 196 -8.19 5.16 3.17
N ASP A 197 -8.79 5.03 4.34
CA ASP A 197 -10.24 4.97 4.56
C ASP A 197 -11.00 4.10 3.55
N THR A 198 -10.42 2.94 3.27
CA THR A 198 -10.85 2.05 2.21
C THR A 198 -10.92 0.62 2.73
N ASP A 199 -12.10 0.02 2.64
CA ASP A 199 -12.31 -1.43 2.71
C ASP A 199 -12.47 -1.97 1.30
N LEU A 200 -11.50 -2.75 0.81
CA LEU A 200 -11.55 -3.34 -0.52
C LEU A 200 -12.50 -4.54 -0.57
N GLN A 201 -13.26 -4.64 -1.66
CA GLN A 201 -14.15 -5.74 -1.95
C GLN A 201 -13.35 -7.03 -2.18
N GLU A 202 -13.86 -8.12 -1.62
CA GLU A 202 -13.36 -9.47 -1.82
C GLU A 202 -14.28 -10.29 -2.74
N GLN A 203 -13.67 -11.27 -3.41
CA GLN A 203 -14.35 -12.47 -3.91
C GLN A 203 -14.42 -13.56 -2.83
N GLY A 204 -13.45 -13.57 -1.91
CA GLY A 204 -13.40 -14.52 -0.80
C GLY A 204 -12.54 -14.02 0.36
N ILE A 205 -12.92 -14.40 1.57
CA ILE A 205 -12.14 -14.16 2.79
C ILE A 205 -11.28 -15.42 3.04
N LEU A 206 -9.96 -15.26 3.04
CA LEU A 206 -9.02 -16.35 3.31
C LEU A 206 -8.72 -16.46 4.80
N VAL A 207 -8.56 -15.31 5.46
CA VAL A 207 -8.41 -15.22 6.92
C VAL A 207 -9.27 -14.06 7.43
N ALA A 208 -10.19 -14.38 8.34
CA ALA A 208 -11.08 -13.39 8.95
C ALA A 208 -10.36 -12.56 10.02
N GLY A 209 -10.59 -11.25 10.01
CA GLY A 209 -9.97 -10.31 10.95
C GLY A 209 -10.40 -10.51 12.40
N ASP A 210 -11.57 -11.09 12.65
CA ASP A 210 -12.07 -11.36 14.01
C ASP A 210 -11.15 -12.25 14.86
N ARG A 211 -10.26 -13.01 14.19
CA ARG A 211 -9.26 -13.86 14.86
C ARG A 211 -7.84 -13.61 14.34
N ASN A 212 -7.65 -12.55 13.57
CA ASN A 212 -6.37 -12.23 12.96
C ASN A 212 -6.09 -10.74 13.14
N SER A 213 -5.01 -10.43 13.84
CA SER A 213 -4.61 -9.05 14.09
C SER A 213 -3.21 -8.80 13.54
N ALA A 214 -2.96 -7.54 13.21
CA ALA A 214 -1.66 -7.05 12.78
C ALA A 214 -1.30 -5.81 13.58
N ASP A 215 -0.01 -5.65 13.86
CA ASP A 215 0.47 -4.50 14.63
C ASP A 215 0.44 -3.20 13.81
N SER A 216 0.62 -3.31 12.50
CA SER A 216 0.58 -2.22 11.53
C SER A 216 0.00 -2.67 10.19
N ALA A 217 -0.23 -1.71 9.29
CA ALA A 217 -0.60 -1.97 7.90
C ALA A 217 0.46 -2.81 7.16
N GLU A 218 1.73 -2.58 7.45
CA GLU A 218 2.87 -3.35 6.95
C GLU A 218 2.75 -4.82 7.36
N ASP A 219 2.56 -5.08 8.66
CA ASP A 219 2.45 -6.45 9.16
C ASP A 219 1.23 -7.18 8.56
N CYS A 220 0.12 -6.47 8.32
CA CYS A 220 -1.05 -7.06 7.66
C CYS A 220 -0.77 -7.40 6.18
N CYS A 221 0.00 -6.55 5.51
CA CYS A 221 0.47 -6.81 4.15
C CYS A 221 1.38 -8.04 4.10
N ASP A 222 2.30 -8.20 5.06
CA ASP A 222 3.20 -9.36 5.15
C ASP A 222 2.47 -10.65 5.47
N GLN A 223 1.44 -10.58 6.33
CA GLN A 223 0.54 -11.71 6.56
C GLN A 223 -0.14 -12.13 5.26
N CYS A 224 -0.71 -11.18 4.49
CA CYS A 224 -1.24 -11.49 3.16
C CYS A 224 -0.15 -12.08 2.25
N ALA A 225 1.09 -11.59 2.37
CA ALA A 225 2.18 -12.07 1.56
C ALA A 225 2.52 -13.55 1.77
N SER A 226 2.25 -14.03 2.99
CA SER A 226 2.52 -15.39 3.44
C SER A 226 1.36 -16.36 3.20
N ILE A 227 0.17 -15.87 2.85
CA ILE A 227 -1.03 -16.70 2.60
C ILE A 227 -1.21 -16.96 1.11
N LYS A 228 -1.29 -18.25 0.74
CA LYS A 228 -1.59 -18.68 -0.62
C LYS A 228 -2.95 -18.14 -1.07
N GLY A 229 -2.99 -17.51 -2.24
CA GLY A 229 -4.21 -16.94 -2.82
C GLY A 229 -4.56 -15.52 -2.34
N CYS A 230 -3.87 -15.00 -1.32
CA CYS A 230 -4.11 -13.64 -0.85
C CYS A 230 -3.50 -12.61 -1.80
N ASN A 231 -4.33 -11.71 -2.30
CA ASN A 231 -3.93 -10.62 -3.20
C ASN A 231 -4.47 -9.25 -2.75
N SER A 232 -5.37 -9.21 -1.76
CA SER A 232 -5.89 -8.00 -1.15
C SER A 232 -5.95 -8.19 0.36
N TRP A 233 -5.77 -7.10 1.10
CA TRP A 233 -5.89 -7.11 2.56
C TRP A 233 -6.50 -5.80 3.05
N THR A 234 -7.07 -5.85 4.25
CA THR A 234 -7.66 -4.68 4.92
C THR A 234 -7.35 -4.74 6.41
N TRP A 235 -6.82 -3.66 6.95
CA TRP A 235 -6.41 -3.51 8.35
C TRP A 235 -7.13 -2.34 9.00
N CYS A 236 -7.60 -2.52 10.23
CA CYS A 236 -8.20 -1.43 10.99
C CYS A 236 -7.14 -0.66 11.79
N SER A 237 -6.89 0.58 11.39
CA SER A 237 -5.88 1.43 12.02
C SER A 237 -6.41 2.26 13.18
N ASP A 238 -7.72 2.48 13.24
CA ASP A 238 -8.34 3.35 14.25
C ASP A 238 -8.43 2.67 15.62
N SER A 239 -7.78 3.26 16.62
CA SER A 239 -7.84 2.81 18.02
C SER A 239 -9.24 2.85 18.64
N ALA A 240 -10.15 3.66 18.11
CA ALA A 240 -11.57 3.66 18.48
C ALA A 240 -12.35 2.51 17.81
N GLY A 241 -11.75 1.86 16.82
CA GLY A 241 -12.34 0.79 16.02
C GLY A 241 -13.01 1.29 14.75
N CYS A 242 -12.87 0.52 13.68
CA CYS A 242 -13.39 0.87 12.36
C CYS A 242 -14.90 0.58 12.27
N ASP A 243 -15.62 1.41 11.51
CA ASP A 243 -17.10 1.47 11.52
C ASP A 243 -17.73 1.66 12.92
N GLY A 244 -16.98 2.27 13.86
CA GLY A 244 -17.45 2.53 15.23
C GLY A 244 -17.41 1.33 16.18
N GLU A 245 -16.84 0.20 15.74
CA GLU A 245 -16.77 -1.03 16.52
C GLU A 245 -15.37 -1.23 17.09
N ARG A 246 -15.18 -0.91 18.39
CA ARG A 246 -13.86 -0.96 19.07
C ARG A 246 -13.13 -2.30 18.95
N PHE A 247 -13.85 -3.41 18.91
CA PHE A 247 -13.25 -4.74 18.78
C PHE A 247 -12.59 -4.97 17.42
N ARG A 248 -12.86 -4.11 16.43
CA ARG A 248 -12.22 -4.17 15.12
C ARG A 248 -10.81 -3.61 15.08
N PHE A 249 -10.40 -2.84 16.10
CA PHE A 249 -9.06 -2.29 16.15
C PHE A 249 -8.00 -3.39 15.96
N ARG A 250 -7.05 -3.13 15.05
CA ARG A 250 -5.97 -4.04 14.62
C ARG A 250 -6.39 -5.29 13.86
N GLN A 251 -7.68 -5.51 13.62
CA GLN A 251 -8.12 -6.63 12.79
C GLN A 251 -7.49 -6.53 11.39
N CYS A 252 -6.95 -7.64 10.92
CA CYS A 252 -6.32 -7.79 9.62
C CYS A 252 -7.09 -8.86 8.84
N TRP A 253 -7.78 -8.42 7.79
CA TRP A 253 -8.57 -9.25 6.90
C TRP A 253 -7.73 -9.60 5.68
N LEU A 254 -7.48 -10.90 5.47
CA LEU A 254 -6.72 -11.39 4.33
C LEU A 254 -7.69 -11.95 3.30
N LYS A 255 -7.65 -11.39 2.10
CA LYS A 255 -8.70 -11.53 1.10
C LYS A 255 -8.15 -12.00 -0.23
N GLN A 256 -9.02 -12.66 -0.96
CA GLN A 256 -8.92 -12.84 -2.39
C GLN A 256 -9.88 -11.86 -3.06
N ALA A 257 -9.39 -11.10 -4.02
CA ALA A 257 -10.16 -10.18 -4.85
C ALA A 257 -9.89 -10.41 -6.34
N ASP A 258 -10.72 -9.84 -7.20
CA ASP A 258 -10.46 -9.84 -8.63
C ASP A 258 -9.31 -8.87 -8.94
N PRO A 259 -8.15 -9.34 -9.44
CA PRO A 259 -7.04 -8.44 -9.78
C PRO A 259 -7.37 -7.51 -10.96
N THR A 260 -8.43 -7.79 -11.73
CA THR A 260 -8.88 -6.97 -12.86
C THR A 260 -10.01 -6.00 -12.49
N ASN A 261 -10.60 -6.15 -11.32
CA ASN A 261 -11.74 -5.34 -10.88
C ASN A 261 -11.74 -5.16 -9.36
N LEU A 262 -10.69 -4.54 -8.86
CA LEU A 262 -10.57 -4.21 -7.45
C LEU A 262 -11.39 -2.95 -7.14
N GLN A 263 -12.39 -3.08 -6.26
CA GLN A 263 -13.30 -1.99 -5.92
C GLN A 263 -13.36 -1.75 -4.41
N PRO A 264 -13.55 -0.51 -3.94
CA PRO A 264 -13.90 -0.23 -2.56
C PRO A 264 -15.37 -0.60 -2.27
N LYS A 265 -15.67 -1.19 -1.10
CA LYS A 265 -17.04 -1.58 -0.71
C LYS A 265 -18.01 -0.40 -0.56
N LYS A 266 -17.50 0.75 -0.10
CA LYS A 266 -18.28 1.98 0.18
C LYS A 266 -17.79 3.19 -0.63
N GLY A 267 -17.06 2.96 -1.73
CA GLY A 267 -16.31 4.04 -2.40
C GLY A 267 -14.99 4.37 -1.69
N TYR A 268 -14.06 5.01 -2.39
CA TYR A 268 -12.81 5.46 -1.80
C TYR A 268 -13.07 6.56 -0.76
N GLY A 269 -12.45 6.44 0.42
CA GLY A 269 -12.73 7.33 1.55
C GLY A 269 -14.05 7.05 2.28
N GLY A 270 -14.83 6.05 1.85
CA GLY A 270 -16.13 5.69 2.44
C GLY A 270 -16.05 4.73 3.63
N SER A 271 -14.85 4.33 4.04
CA SER A 271 -14.61 3.37 5.11
C SER A 271 -13.59 3.92 6.13
N PRO A 272 -13.95 4.95 6.94
CA PRO A 272 -13.01 5.60 7.85
C PRO A 272 -12.24 4.64 8.76
N GLY A 273 -10.93 4.85 8.87
CA GLY A 273 -10.03 4.05 9.72
C GLY A 273 -9.60 2.71 9.10
N TRP A 274 -10.27 2.24 8.05
CA TRP A 274 -9.82 1.08 7.30
C TRP A 274 -8.69 1.45 6.35
N ILE A 275 -7.61 0.69 6.40
CA ILE A 275 -6.50 0.81 5.46
C ILE A 275 -6.43 -0.49 4.67
N SER A 276 -6.44 -0.41 3.35
CA SER A 276 -6.32 -1.58 2.50
C SER A 276 -5.11 -1.52 1.61
N GLY A 277 -4.67 -2.68 1.13
CA GLY A 277 -3.65 -2.74 0.11
C GLY A 277 -3.83 -3.95 -0.78
N VAL A 278 -3.12 -3.93 -1.90
CA VAL A 278 -2.94 -5.08 -2.78
C VAL A 278 -1.49 -5.47 -2.81
N ARG A 279 -1.22 -6.77 -2.88
CA ARG A 279 0.12 -7.23 -3.26
C ARG A 279 0.31 -6.87 -4.73
N MET A 280 1.41 -6.18 -5.05
CA MET A 280 1.68 -5.58 -6.35
C MET A 280 1.15 -6.41 -7.52
N ALA A 281 -0.05 -6.06 -7.93
CA ALA A 281 -0.65 -6.42 -9.20
C ALA A 281 -1.24 -5.19 -9.89
N TRP A 282 -1.47 -4.07 -9.18
CA TRP A 282 -2.03 -2.88 -9.78
C TRP A 282 -1.82 -1.64 -8.89
N LEU A 283 -1.18 -0.63 -9.44
CA LEU A 283 -1.46 0.78 -9.12
C LEU A 283 -1.68 1.46 -10.47
N PRO A 284 -2.77 2.23 -10.65
CA PRO A 284 -2.94 3.02 -11.86
C PRO A 284 -1.80 4.04 -11.96
N ALA A 285 -1.24 4.15 -13.16
CA ALA A 285 -0.41 5.28 -13.56
C ALA A 285 -1.30 6.49 -13.85
#